data_AF-A0A1E4S661-F1
#
_entry.id   AF-A0A1E4S661-F1
#
_cell.length_a   1.000
_cell.length_b   1.000
_cell.length_c   1.000
_cell.angle_alpha   90.00
_cell.angle_beta   90.00
_cell.angle_gamma   90.00
#
_symmetry.space_group_name_H-M   'P 1'
#
loop_
_entity.id
_entity.type
_entity.pdbx_description
1 polymer ?
#
loop_
_entity_poly.entity_id
_entity_poly.type
_entity_poly.pdbx_seq_one_letter_code
_entity_poly.pdbx_strand_id
1 'polypeptide(L)'
;MSDVPPSLPPKGAPLADNGNSHSRPESSTSPPSQAASHAQTPTPSVKIPLPDNFGSLPTREIEKLLSTLDVLKGYLVTLIQGELDKDVAELEGIVRQIESYKEKLEQLESCKRKTRLKAEEVNELTSQWLQKEQEMKKALYRFSRENLQSLLQTSVQESRKLTESIQATFVSHIDQHDEQSIQMFIKSYRHERKEYYLHKEKLSRFQQGRIGGI
;
A
#
# COMPACT_ATOMS: atom_id res chain seq x y z
N MET A 1 5.71 -31.78 4.32
CA MET A 1 6.48 -30.59 3.90
C MET A 1 5.52 -29.42 3.98
N SER A 2 5.64 -28.66 5.05
CA SER A 2 4.68 -27.62 5.44
C SER A 2 5.31 -26.27 5.15
N ASP A 3 5.04 -25.72 3.97
CA ASP A 3 5.57 -24.41 3.57
C ASP A 3 4.62 -23.31 4.01
N VAL A 4 5.01 -22.64 5.09
CA VAL A 4 4.42 -21.42 5.62
C VAL A 4 4.93 -20.23 4.79
N PRO A 5 4.07 -19.30 4.32
CA PRO A 5 4.52 -18.14 3.57
C PRO A 5 5.31 -17.16 4.47
N PRO A 6 6.31 -16.44 3.93
CA PRO A 6 7.21 -15.60 4.71
C PRO A 6 6.52 -14.34 5.26
N SER A 7 6.86 -13.97 6.49
CA SER A 7 6.35 -12.79 7.20
C SER A 7 6.91 -11.48 6.66
N LEU A 8 6.03 -10.48 6.52
CA LEU A 8 6.37 -9.10 6.14
C LEU A 8 7.17 -8.37 7.25
N PRO A 9 8.05 -7.42 6.91
CA PRO A 9 8.86 -6.67 7.88
C PRO A 9 8.02 -5.68 8.72
N PRO A 10 8.46 -5.37 9.96
CA PRO A 10 7.71 -4.52 10.89
C PRO A 10 7.73 -3.04 10.48
N LYS A 11 6.56 -2.41 10.65
CA LYS A 11 6.30 -0.98 10.41
C LYS A 11 7.04 -0.14 11.46
N GLY A 12 7.88 0.80 11.01
CA GLY A 12 8.64 1.71 11.86
C GLY A 12 7.77 2.54 12.80
N ALA A 13 8.26 2.75 14.02
CA ALA A 13 7.61 3.48 15.11
C ALA A 13 7.43 4.98 14.80
N PRO A 14 6.40 5.65 15.38
CA PRO A 14 6.18 7.08 15.20
C PRO A 14 7.18 7.92 16.03
N LEU A 15 7.69 9.00 15.42
CA LEU A 15 8.48 10.03 16.08
C LEU A 15 7.66 10.74 17.16
N ALA A 16 8.26 10.87 18.35
CA ALA A 16 7.73 11.65 19.45
C ALA A 16 7.91 13.16 19.20
N ASP A 17 6.82 13.86 19.45
CA ASP A 17 6.65 15.31 19.54
C ASP A 17 7.49 15.90 20.68
N ASN A 18 8.27 16.95 20.39
CA ASN A 18 8.96 17.71 21.42
C ASN A 18 8.87 19.20 21.07
N GLY A 19 7.77 19.82 21.50
CA GLY A 19 7.61 21.26 21.50
C GLY A 19 8.53 21.91 22.53
N ASN A 20 9.27 22.93 22.10
CA ASN A 20 9.65 24.02 23.00
C ASN A 20 9.86 25.31 22.20
N SER A 21 8.84 26.16 22.24
CA SER A 21 8.83 27.51 21.69
C SER A 21 8.93 28.51 22.84
N HIS A 22 10.05 29.25 22.94
CA HIS A 22 10.12 30.59 23.55
C HIS A 22 11.35 31.31 22.98
N SER A 23 11.14 32.28 22.08
CA SER A 23 11.00 33.71 22.37
C SER A 23 12.34 34.46 22.39
N ARG A 24 12.59 35.13 21.27
CA ARG A 24 13.50 36.26 21.05
C ARG A 24 13.33 37.34 22.13
N PRO A 25 14.41 38.06 22.47
CA PRO A 25 14.30 39.53 22.42
C PRO A 25 15.50 40.19 21.71
N GLU A 26 15.17 41.29 21.03
CA GLU A 26 16.11 42.24 20.46
C GLU A 26 16.83 43.04 21.56
N SER A 27 18.10 43.39 21.36
CA SER A 27 18.62 44.75 21.63
C SER A 27 20.05 44.94 21.13
N SER A 28 20.20 46.08 20.47
CA SER A 28 21.38 46.82 20.05
C SER A 28 22.51 46.99 21.09
N THR A 29 23.78 46.82 20.69
CA THR A 29 24.90 47.72 21.05
C THR A 29 26.14 47.46 20.17
N SER A 30 26.73 48.51 19.61
CA SER A 30 28.09 48.52 19.01
C SER A 30 29.17 48.70 20.12
N PRO A 31 30.46 48.77 19.76
CA PRO A 31 31.48 47.70 19.71
C PRO A 31 32.37 47.63 20.99
N PRO A 32 33.31 46.67 21.04
CA PRO A 32 34.68 47.08 21.32
C PRO A 32 35.70 46.50 20.34
N SER A 33 36.63 47.36 19.92
CA SER A 33 37.90 46.99 19.32
C SER A 33 38.60 45.92 20.13
N GLN A 34 38.88 44.78 19.51
CA GLN A 34 40.15 44.08 19.72
C GLN A 34 40.69 43.69 18.35
N ALA A 35 41.87 44.23 18.07
CA ALA A 35 42.71 43.89 16.95
C ALA A 35 42.97 42.38 16.97
N ALA A 36 42.21 41.64 16.16
CA ALA A 36 42.59 40.30 15.76
C ALA A 36 43.68 40.46 14.71
N SER A 37 44.91 40.23 15.16
CA SER A 37 46.12 40.11 14.39
C SER A 37 45.87 39.49 13.01
N HIS A 38 46.34 40.20 11.98
CA HIS A 38 46.66 39.61 10.69
C HIS A 38 47.56 38.38 10.92
N ALA A 39 46.97 37.19 11.01
CA ALA A 39 47.69 35.97 10.69
C ALA A 39 47.77 35.93 9.17
N GLN A 40 48.77 36.64 8.63
CA GLN A 40 49.32 36.33 7.32
C GLN A 40 49.82 34.89 7.41
N THR A 41 49.02 33.94 6.91
CA THR A 41 49.59 32.72 6.39
C THR A 41 50.65 33.16 5.37
N PRO A 42 51.92 32.73 5.49
CA PRO A 42 52.88 33.02 4.45
C PRO A 42 52.32 32.38 3.20
N THR A 43 51.93 33.21 2.23
CA THR A 43 51.73 32.76 0.86
C THR A 43 52.95 31.90 0.53
N PRO A 44 52.80 30.60 0.21
CA PRO A 44 53.92 29.89 -0.35
C PRO A 44 54.33 30.71 -1.56
N SER A 45 55.57 31.20 -1.57
CA SER A 45 56.15 31.80 -2.76
C SER A 45 56.14 30.68 -3.80
N VAL A 46 55.07 30.62 -4.60
CA VAL A 46 54.92 29.67 -5.69
C VAL A 46 55.95 30.09 -6.72
N LYS A 47 57.12 29.46 -6.65
CA LYS A 47 58.16 29.61 -7.65
C LYS A 47 57.63 28.95 -8.92
N ILE A 48 57.01 29.75 -9.77
CA ILE A 48 56.59 29.32 -11.11
C ILE A 48 57.89 28.95 -11.85
N PRO A 49 58.08 27.70 -12.27
CA PRO A 49 59.26 27.32 -13.02
C PRO A 49 59.30 28.15 -14.31
N LEU A 50 60.38 28.89 -14.53
CA LEU A 50 60.62 29.52 -15.81
C LEU A 50 61.17 28.47 -16.80
N PRO A 51 60.83 28.56 -18.09
CA PRO A 51 61.37 27.68 -19.13
C PRO A 51 62.90 27.70 -19.17
N ASP A 52 63.53 26.56 -19.45
CA ASP A 52 64.99 26.42 -19.49
C ASP A 52 65.66 27.34 -20.53
N ASN A 53 64.88 27.81 -21.51
CA ASN A 53 65.32 28.68 -22.60
C ASN A 53 65.62 30.12 -22.14
N PHE A 54 65.15 30.54 -20.96
CA PHE A 54 65.41 31.89 -20.44
C PHE A 54 66.87 32.11 -20.03
N GLY A 55 67.64 31.04 -19.82
CA GLY A 55 69.08 31.13 -19.48
C GLY A 55 69.99 31.45 -20.67
N SER A 56 69.54 31.23 -21.91
CA SER A 56 70.34 31.43 -23.12
C SER A 56 70.00 32.70 -23.90
N LEU A 57 69.02 33.49 -23.47
CA LEU A 57 68.55 34.68 -24.19
C LEU A 57 69.31 35.95 -23.76
N PRO A 58 69.71 36.82 -24.70
CA PRO A 58 70.33 38.11 -24.38
C PRO A 58 69.33 39.06 -23.69
N THR A 59 69.83 39.93 -22.80
CA THR A 59 69.03 40.80 -21.90
C THR A 59 67.99 41.67 -22.62
N ARG A 60 68.26 42.06 -23.87
CA ARG A 60 67.37 42.89 -24.71
C ARG A 60 66.13 42.15 -25.20
N GLU A 61 66.22 40.83 -25.35
CA GLU A 61 65.08 40.00 -25.77
C GLU A 61 64.18 39.67 -24.58
N ILE A 62 64.77 39.57 -23.38
CA ILE A 62 64.03 39.41 -22.13
C ILE A 62 63.17 40.66 -21.85
N GLU A 63 63.70 41.88 -22.07
CA GLU A 63 62.90 43.11 -21.96
C GLU A 63 61.74 43.17 -22.96
N LYS A 64 61.97 42.74 -24.21
CA LYS A 64 60.91 42.65 -25.22
C LYS A 64 59.86 41.61 -24.85
N LEU A 65 60.26 40.48 -24.28
CA LEU A 65 59.35 39.44 -23.83
C LEU A 65 58.52 39.90 -22.62
N LEU A 66 59.13 40.67 -21.71
CA LEU A 66 58.45 41.29 -20.57
C LEU A 66 57.42 42.34 -21.04
N SER A 67 57.69 43.01 -22.17
CA SER A 67 56.76 43.96 -22.79
C SER A 67 55.58 43.28 -23.50
N THR A 68 55.72 42.00 -23.88
CA THR A 68 54.63 41.19 -24.47
C THR A 68 53.91 40.39 -23.38
N LEU A 69 53.03 41.07 -22.65
CA LEU A 69 52.23 40.53 -21.56
C LEU A 69 51.41 39.28 -21.95
N ASP A 70 50.99 39.18 -23.21
CA ASP A 70 50.17 38.07 -23.69
C ASP A 70 50.92 36.74 -23.80
N VAL A 71 52.24 36.79 -24.04
CA VAL A 71 53.10 35.59 -24.05
C VAL A 71 53.27 35.04 -22.63
N LEU A 72 53.43 35.94 -21.66
CA LEU A 72 53.52 35.58 -20.24
C LEU A 72 52.19 34.99 -19.73
N LYS A 73 51.06 35.61 -20.11
CA LYS A 73 49.72 35.08 -19.81
C LYS A 73 49.50 33.71 -20.44
N GLY A 74 49.90 33.51 -21.69
CA GLY A 74 49.84 32.22 -22.37
C GLY A 74 50.64 31.14 -21.64
N TYR A 75 51.85 31.46 -21.19
CA TYR A 75 52.67 30.51 -20.41
C TYR A 75 52.03 30.15 -19.06
N LEU A 76 51.48 31.14 -18.36
CA LEU A 76 50.77 30.91 -17.11
C LEU A 76 49.53 30.02 -17.34
N VAL A 77 48.79 30.26 -18.43
CA VAL A 77 47.69 29.38 -18.86
C VAL A 77 48.20 27.97 -19.14
N THR A 78 49.33 27.77 -19.83
CA THR A 78 49.88 26.42 -20.06
C THR A 78 50.30 25.68 -18.78
N LEU A 79 50.75 26.40 -17.76
CA LEU A 79 51.08 25.84 -16.44
C LEU A 79 49.84 25.40 -15.68
N ILE A 80 48.77 26.20 -15.75
CA ILE A 80 47.47 25.90 -15.12
C ILE A 80 46.68 24.89 -15.97
N GLN A 81 46.96 24.78 -17.28
CA GLN A 81 46.25 23.91 -18.21
C GLN A 81 46.19 22.46 -17.72
N GLY A 82 47.29 21.92 -17.16
CA GLY A 82 47.30 20.54 -16.66
C GLY A 82 46.51 20.31 -15.36
N GLU A 83 46.24 21.36 -14.58
CA GLU A 83 45.36 21.31 -13.41
C GLU A 83 43.90 21.57 -13.83
N LEU A 84 43.70 22.54 -14.71
CA LEU A 84 42.41 22.84 -15.34
C LEU A 84 41.86 21.65 -16.14
N ASP A 85 42.70 20.92 -16.88
CA ASP A 85 42.30 19.74 -17.65
C ASP A 85 41.87 18.59 -16.72
N LYS A 86 42.44 18.50 -15.50
CA LYS A 86 41.99 17.54 -14.48
C LYS A 86 40.63 17.93 -13.93
N ASP A 87 40.46 19.20 -13.55
CA ASP A 87 39.17 19.71 -13.06
C ASP A 87 38.06 19.58 -14.12
N VAL A 88 38.38 19.83 -15.39
CA VAL A 88 37.47 19.64 -16.52
C VAL A 88 37.14 18.16 -16.70
N ALA A 89 38.11 17.25 -16.61
CA ALA A 89 37.86 15.81 -16.69
C ALA A 89 37.00 15.29 -15.52
N GLU A 90 37.21 15.81 -14.31
CA GLU A 90 36.36 15.52 -13.15
C GLU A 90 34.94 16.03 -13.36
N LEU A 91 34.79 17.27 -13.86
CA LEU A 91 33.48 17.85 -14.16
C LEU A 91 32.74 17.07 -15.26
N GLU A 92 33.44 16.66 -16.33
CA GLU A 92 32.88 15.77 -17.35
C GLU A 92 32.44 14.43 -16.78
N GLY A 93 33.21 13.86 -15.84
CA GLY A 93 32.86 12.65 -15.12
C GLY A 93 31.56 12.81 -14.33
N ILE A 94 31.42 13.91 -13.59
CA ILE A 94 30.20 14.24 -12.84
C ILE A 94 29.01 14.44 -13.77
N VAL A 95 29.18 15.15 -14.88
CA VAL A 95 28.11 15.36 -15.88
C VAL A 95 27.62 14.03 -16.45
N ARG A 96 28.53 13.14 -16.86
CA ARG A 96 28.15 11.78 -17.33
C ARG A 96 27.42 10.99 -16.24
N GLN A 97 27.82 11.15 -14.98
CA GLN A 97 27.16 10.48 -13.87
C GLN A 97 25.73 11.00 -13.67
N ILE A 98 25.52 12.32 -13.76
CA ILE A 98 24.19 12.95 -13.69
C ILE A 98 23.30 12.47 -14.83
N GLU A 99 23.82 12.38 -16.04
CA GLU A 99 23.08 11.84 -17.19
C GLU A 99 22.65 10.38 -16.95
N SER A 100 23.55 9.55 -16.41
CA SER A 100 23.23 8.17 -16.05
C SER A 100 22.15 8.07 -14.96
N TYR A 101 22.15 8.98 -13.99
CA TYR A 101 21.13 9.03 -12.95
C TYR A 101 19.79 9.49 -13.49
N LYS A 102 19.79 10.45 -14.42
CA LYS A 102 18.57 10.91 -15.10
C LYS A 102 17.92 9.77 -15.88
N GLU A 103 18.70 8.99 -16.62
CA GLU A 103 18.18 7.83 -17.36
C GLU A 103 17.59 6.78 -16.41
N LYS A 104 18.30 6.46 -15.30
CA LYS A 104 17.78 5.53 -14.28
C LYS A 104 16.49 6.03 -13.64
N LEU A 105 16.36 7.34 -13.42
CA LEU A 105 15.16 7.95 -12.86
C LEU A 105 13.97 7.79 -13.83
N GLU A 106 14.18 8.03 -15.12
CA GLU A 106 13.16 7.84 -16.15
C GLU A 106 12.72 6.37 -16.27
N GLN A 107 13.67 5.44 -16.20
CA GLN A 107 13.38 4.00 -16.15
C GLN A 107 12.56 3.63 -14.90
N LEU A 108 12.92 4.18 -13.73
CA LEU A 108 12.21 3.95 -12.47
C LEU A 108 10.77 4.49 -12.54
N GLU A 109 10.57 5.68 -13.10
CA GLU A 109 9.24 6.27 -13.29
C GLU A 109 8.37 5.43 -14.23
N SER A 110 8.95 4.94 -15.33
CA SER A 110 8.28 4.01 -16.24
C SER A 110 7.88 2.71 -15.54
N CYS A 111 8.79 2.13 -14.75
CA CYS A 111 8.51 0.93 -13.96
C CYS A 111 7.42 1.19 -12.92
N LYS A 112 7.49 2.30 -12.17
CA LYS A 112 6.48 2.72 -11.21
C LYS A 112 5.10 2.86 -11.85
N ARG A 113 5.02 3.48 -13.03
CA ARG A 113 3.77 3.62 -13.79
C ARG A 113 3.19 2.26 -14.18
N LYS A 114 4.02 1.35 -14.72
CA LYS A 114 3.59 -0.02 -15.08
C LYS A 114 3.10 -0.80 -13.86
N THR A 115 3.82 -0.73 -12.75
CA THR A 115 3.44 -1.40 -11.50
C THR A 115 2.14 -0.83 -10.94
N ARG A 116 1.94 0.49 -11.01
CA ARG A 116 0.69 1.13 -10.59
C ARG A 116 -0.50 0.63 -11.42
N LEU A 117 -0.38 0.58 -12.74
CA LEU A 117 -1.44 0.06 -13.61
C LEU A 117 -1.78 -1.41 -13.28
N LYS A 118 -0.77 -2.25 -13.06
CA LYS A 118 -0.99 -3.64 -12.62
C LYS A 118 -1.65 -3.73 -11.25
N ALA A 119 -1.29 -2.86 -10.31
CA ALA A 119 -1.93 -2.82 -8.99
C ALA A 119 -3.40 -2.40 -9.09
N GLU A 120 -3.73 -1.45 -9.97
CA GLU A 120 -5.10 -1.04 -10.28
C GLU A 120 -5.90 -2.20 -10.88
N GLU A 121 -5.34 -2.93 -11.86
CA GLU A 121 -5.95 -4.12 -12.47
C GLU A 121 -6.22 -5.24 -11.44
N VAL A 122 -5.25 -5.55 -10.59
CA VAL A 122 -5.42 -6.55 -9.53
C VAL A 122 -6.50 -6.14 -8.53
N ASN A 123 -6.57 -4.85 -8.19
CA ASN A 123 -7.60 -4.36 -7.28
C ASN A 123 -8.99 -4.47 -7.90
N GLU A 124 -9.14 -4.16 -9.18
CA GLU A 124 -10.39 -4.34 -9.91
C GLU A 124 -10.80 -5.82 -9.93
N LEU A 125 -9.89 -6.72 -10.29
CA LEU A 125 -10.14 -8.16 -10.31
C LEU A 125 -10.52 -8.70 -8.92
N THR A 126 -9.89 -8.18 -7.87
CA THR A 126 -10.21 -8.55 -6.48
C THR A 126 -11.63 -8.09 -6.11
N SER A 127 -12.04 -6.90 -6.52
CA SER A 127 -13.40 -6.40 -6.32
C SER A 127 -14.44 -7.27 -7.04
N GLN A 128 -14.17 -7.63 -8.30
CA GLN A 128 -15.02 -8.52 -9.08
C GLN A 128 -15.13 -9.92 -8.44
N TRP A 129 -14.01 -10.46 -7.95
CA TRP A 129 -13.98 -11.73 -7.23
C TRP A 129 -14.82 -11.67 -5.94
N LEU A 130 -14.68 -10.61 -5.15
CA LEU A 130 -15.46 -10.45 -3.92
C LEU A 130 -16.96 -10.37 -4.22
N GLN A 131 -17.35 -9.69 -5.29
CA GLN A 131 -18.74 -9.66 -5.73
C GLN A 131 -19.24 -11.07 -6.09
N LYS A 132 -18.45 -11.84 -6.86
CA LYS A 132 -18.80 -13.22 -7.24
C LYS A 132 -18.88 -14.15 -6.04
N GLU A 133 -17.97 -14.00 -5.08
CA GLU A 133 -17.99 -14.77 -3.84
C GLU A 133 -19.24 -14.43 -3.01
N GLN A 134 -19.65 -13.15 -2.98
CA GLN A 134 -20.89 -12.73 -2.32
C GLN A 134 -22.13 -13.29 -3.01
N GLU A 135 -22.19 -13.30 -4.35
CA GLU A 135 -23.26 -13.92 -5.13
C GLU A 135 -23.35 -15.42 -4.84
N MET A 136 -22.21 -16.12 -4.83
CA MET A 136 -22.12 -17.53 -4.47
C MET A 136 -22.62 -17.76 -3.04
N LYS A 137 -22.15 -16.99 -2.05
CA LYS A 137 -22.58 -17.11 -0.65
C LYS A 137 -24.09 -16.91 -0.51
N LYS A 138 -24.67 -15.93 -1.21
CA LYS A 138 -26.13 -15.70 -1.25
C LYS A 138 -26.89 -16.89 -1.84
N ALA A 139 -26.38 -17.48 -2.93
CA ALA A 139 -26.98 -18.67 -3.53
C ALA A 139 -26.90 -19.89 -2.60
N LEU A 140 -25.75 -20.11 -1.97
CA LEU A 140 -25.51 -21.21 -1.04
C LEU A 140 -26.26 -21.06 0.28
N TYR A 141 -26.53 -19.83 0.73
CA TYR A 141 -27.24 -19.58 1.98
C TYR A 141 -28.58 -20.31 2.06
N ARG A 142 -29.29 -20.47 0.93
CA ARG A 142 -30.57 -21.22 0.87
C ARG A 142 -30.42 -22.68 1.28
N PHE A 143 -29.26 -23.27 1.00
CA PHE A 143 -28.91 -24.65 1.33
C PHE A 143 -28.08 -24.76 2.61
N SER A 144 -27.84 -23.63 3.30
CA SER A 144 -27.17 -23.65 4.59
C SER A 144 -27.99 -24.45 5.59
N ARG A 145 -27.29 -25.13 6.50
CA ARG A 145 -27.92 -25.92 7.56
C ARG A 145 -28.89 -25.07 8.39
N GLU A 146 -28.52 -23.83 8.66
CA GLU A 146 -29.31 -22.86 9.42
C GLU A 146 -30.62 -22.51 8.70
N ASN A 147 -30.55 -22.18 7.41
CA ASN A 147 -31.74 -21.87 6.63
C ASN A 147 -32.67 -23.09 6.48
N LEU A 148 -32.10 -24.27 6.23
CA LEU A 148 -32.87 -25.53 6.16
C LEU A 148 -33.52 -25.87 7.51
N GLN A 149 -32.82 -25.65 8.62
CA GLN A 149 -33.37 -25.85 9.96
C GLN A 149 -34.53 -24.89 10.22
N SER A 150 -34.37 -23.61 9.89
CA SER A 150 -35.41 -22.60 10.04
C SER A 150 -36.64 -22.96 9.21
N LEU A 151 -36.47 -23.34 7.94
CA LEU A 151 -37.56 -23.77 7.07
C LEU A 151 -38.33 -24.97 7.66
N LEU A 152 -37.60 -25.96 8.19
CA LEU A 152 -38.19 -27.16 8.77
C LEU A 152 -38.91 -26.87 10.09
N GLN A 153 -38.38 -25.96 10.92
CA GLN A 153 -39.07 -25.48 12.12
C GLN A 153 -40.38 -24.75 11.77
N THR A 154 -40.35 -23.88 10.76
CA THR A 154 -41.54 -23.18 10.26
C THR A 154 -42.58 -24.17 9.77
N SER A 155 -42.18 -25.17 8.97
CA SER A 155 -43.08 -26.21 8.49
C SER A 155 -43.75 -27.01 9.63
N VAL A 156 -43.00 -27.35 10.70
CA VAL A 156 -43.58 -27.99 11.90
C VAL A 156 -44.60 -27.08 12.59
N GLN A 157 -44.31 -25.78 12.70
CA GLN A 157 -45.22 -24.81 13.30
C GLN A 157 -46.49 -24.60 12.46
N GLU A 158 -46.36 -24.55 11.14
CA GLU A 158 -47.49 -24.43 10.20
C GLU A 158 -48.40 -25.66 10.28
N SER A 159 -47.85 -26.88 10.21
CA SER A 159 -48.64 -28.11 10.35
C SER A 159 -49.33 -28.19 11.72
N ARG A 160 -48.66 -27.70 12.78
CA ARG A 160 -49.27 -27.61 14.12
C ARG A 160 -50.46 -26.67 14.13
N LYS A 161 -50.29 -25.43 13.64
CA LYS A 161 -51.35 -24.41 13.56
C LYS A 161 -52.52 -24.91 12.71
N LEU A 162 -52.25 -25.58 11.60
CA LEU A 162 -53.30 -26.16 10.75
C LEU A 162 -54.10 -27.23 11.49
N THR A 163 -53.42 -28.14 12.19
CA THR A 163 -54.09 -29.17 13.01
C THR A 163 -54.95 -28.55 14.12
N GLU A 164 -54.41 -27.54 14.81
CA GLU A 164 -55.12 -26.80 15.86
C GLU A 164 -56.32 -26.03 15.28
N SER A 165 -56.19 -25.44 14.08
CA SER A 165 -57.28 -24.78 13.37
C SER A 165 -58.38 -25.75 12.98
N ILE A 166 -58.05 -26.91 12.40
CA ILE A 166 -59.03 -27.94 12.02
C ILE A 166 -59.80 -28.41 13.27
N GLN A 167 -59.09 -28.62 14.38
CA GLN A 167 -59.70 -28.96 15.65
C GLN A 167 -60.62 -27.85 16.16
N ALA A 168 -60.15 -26.60 16.16
CA ALA A 168 -60.94 -25.45 16.63
C ALA A 168 -62.20 -25.24 15.80
N THR A 169 -62.11 -25.34 14.46
CA THR A 169 -63.25 -25.21 13.55
C THR A 169 -64.27 -26.34 13.75
N PHE A 170 -63.80 -27.56 14.04
CA PHE A 170 -64.70 -28.67 14.35
C PHE A 170 -65.41 -28.45 15.70
N VAL A 171 -64.68 -28.05 16.74
CA VAL A 171 -65.23 -27.80 18.08
C VAL A 171 -66.21 -26.61 18.09
N SER A 172 -66.00 -25.59 17.26
CA SER A 172 -66.89 -24.42 17.22
C SER A 172 -68.26 -24.69 16.59
N HIS A 173 -68.42 -25.79 15.85
CA HIS A 173 -69.65 -26.13 15.12
C HIS A 173 -70.25 -27.47 15.55
N ILE A 174 -70.07 -27.86 16.83
CA ILE A 174 -70.48 -29.18 17.35
C ILE A 174 -71.94 -29.53 17.03
N ASP A 175 -72.83 -28.55 17.14
CA ASP A 175 -74.28 -28.75 16.96
C ASP A 175 -74.72 -28.83 15.49
N GLN A 176 -73.81 -28.63 14.53
CA GLN A 176 -74.09 -28.57 13.09
C GLN A 176 -73.43 -29.71 12.30
N HIS A 177 -72.84 -30.69 12.97
CA HIS A 177 -72.15 -31.78 12.29
C HIS A 177 -73.11 -32.92 11.92
N ASP A 178 -73.04 -33.33 10.66
CA ASP A 178 -73.66 -34.56 10.15
C ASP A 178 -72.61 -35.69 10.12
N GLU A 179 -73.04 -36.95 10.04
CA GLU A 179 -72.13 -38.11 10.02
C GLU A 179 -71.06 -37.97 8.92
N GLN A 180 -71.42 -37.41 7.77
CA GLN A 180 -70.49 -37.14 6.67
C GLN A 180 -69.43 -36.09 7.03
N SER A 181 -69.79 -35.03 7.76
CA SER A 181 -68.83 -33.99 8.16
C SER A 181 -67.86 -34.51 9.21
N ILE A 182 -68.32 -35.39 10.11
CA ILE A 182 -67.49 -36.07 11.11
C ILE A 182 -66.46 -36.97 10.43
N GLN A 183 -66.87 -37.80 9.46
CA GLN A 183 -65.95 -38.68 8.72
C GLN A 183 -64.90 -37.87 7.93
N MET A 184 -65.33 -36.77 7.30
CA MET A 184 -64.43 -35.86 6.59
C MET A 184 -63.43 -35.17 7.52
N PHE A 185 -63.88 -34.72 8.70
CA PHE A 185 -63.01 -34.19 9.75
C PHE A 185 -61.98 -35.22 10.19
N ILE A 186 -62.39 -36.45 10.53
CA ILE A 186 -61.47 -37.50 10.98
C ILE A 186 -60.41 -37.78 9.90
N LYS A 187 -60.82 -37.87 8.64
CA LYS A 187 -59.89 -38.12 7.52
C LYS A 187 -58.87 -36.98 7.38
N SER A 188 -59.33 -35.74 7.35
CA SER A 188 -58.46 -34.55 7.20
C SER A 188 -57.56 -34.36 8.41
N TYR A 189 -58.10 -34.47 9.63
CA TYR A 189 -57.34 -34.34 10.86
C TYR A 189 -56.25 -35.41 10.99
N ARG A 190 -56.57 -36.69 10.67
CA ARG A 190 -55.57 -37.77 10.69
C ARG A 190 -54.47 -37.54 9.66
N HIS A 191 -54.81 -37.04 8.48
CA HIS A 191 -53.84 -36.71 7.44
C HIS A 191 -52.88 -35.61 7.92
N GLU A 192 -53.41 -34.48 8.37
CA GLU A 192 -52.58 -33.35 8.83
C GLU A 192 -51.77 -33.69 10.09
N ARG A 193 -52.33 -34.50 10.99
CA ARG A 193 -51.60 -34.95 12.18
C ARG A 193 -50.43 -35.87 11.81
N LYS A 194 -50.58 -36.70 10.78
CA LYS A 194 -49.50 -37.54 10.26
C LYS A 194 -48.38 -36.67 9.68
N GLU A 195 -48.71 -35.67 8.87
CA GLU A 195 -47.74 -34.73 8.30
C GLU A 195 -47.01 -33.93 9.39
N TYR A 196 -47.72 -33.48 10.43
CA TYR A 196 -47.10 -32.83 11.59
C TYR A 196 -46.02 -33.69 12.25
N TYR A 197 -46.33 -34.97 12.55
CA TYR A 197 -45.34 -35.87 13.17
C TYR A 197 -44.20 -36.21 12.21
N LEU A 198 -44.46 -36.33 10.90
CA LEU A 198 -43.42 -36.52 9.89
C LEU A 198 -42.44 -35.33 9.86
N HIS A 199 -42.92 -34.09 9.86
CA HIS A 199 -42.08 -32.90 9.93
C HIS A 199 -41.30 -32.82 11.25
N LYS A 200 -41.94 -33.18 12.37
CA LYS A 200 -41.30 -33.21 13.69
C LYS A 200 -40.17 -34.24 13.76
N GLU A 201 -40.36 -35.41 13.17
CA GLU A 201 -39.34 -36.44 13.09
C GLU A 201 -38.18 -36.02 12.17
N LYS A 202 -38.49 -35.48 10.98
CA LYS A 202 -37.48 -34.91 10.08
C LYS A 202 -36.63 -33.85 10.79
N LEU A 203 -37.26 -32.97 11.58
CA LEU A 203 -36.55 -31.95 12.36
C LEU A 203 -35.63 -32.57 13.42
N SER A 204 -36.12 -33.57 14.15
CA SER A 204 -35.32 -34.27 15.15
C SER A 204 -34.10 -34.97 14.54
N ARG A 205 -34.29 -35.69 13.41
CA ARG A 205 -33.20 -36.33 12.66
C ARG A 205 -32.21 -35.31 12.11
N PHE A 206 -32.71 -34.16 11.63
CA PHE A 206 -31.89 -33.06 11.13
C PHE A 206 -31.00 -32.46 12.23
N GLN A 207 -31.55 -32.26 13.44
CA GLN A 207 -30.80 -31.78 14.59
C GLN A 207 -29.71 -32.77 15.03
N GLN A 208 -30.00 -34.07 14.96
CA GLN A 208 -29.05 -35.15 15.26
C GLN A 208 -27.99 -35.37 14.16
N GLY A 209 -28.06 -34.63 13.04
CA GLY A 209 -27.13 -34.81 11.91
C GLY A 209 -27.35 -36.12 11.15
N ARG A 210 -28.46 -36.83 11.39
CA ARG A 210 -28.82 -38.09 10.71
C ARG A 210 -29.56 -37.80 9.40
N ILE A 211 -28.95 -36.96 8.57
CA ILE A 211 -29.52 -36.52 7.28
C ILE A 211 -28.81 -37.30 6.18
N GLY A 212 -29.21 -38.56 6.00
CA GLY A 212 -28.54 -39.47 5.06
C GLY A 212 -29.21 -40.83 4.92
N GLY A 213 -30.53 -40.89 5.11
CA GLY A 213 -31.31 -42.12 4.95
C GLY A 213 -32.58 -41.83 4.16
N ILE A 214 -32.44 -41.81 2.84
CA ILE A 214 -33.48 -42.27 1.92
C ILE A 214 -33.20 -43.75 1.69
#